data_AF-X1FGB0-F1
#
_entry.id   AF-X1FGB0-F1
#
_cell.length_a   1.000
_cell.length_b   1.000
_cell.length_c   1.000
_cell.angle_alpha   90.00
_cell.angle_beta   90.00
_cell.angle_gamma   90.00
#
_symmetry.space_group_name_H-M   'P 1'
#
loop_
_entity.id
_entity.type
_entity.pdbx_description
1 polymer ?
#
loop_
_entity_poly.entity_id
_entity_poly.type
_entity_poly.pdbx_seq_one_letter_code
_entity_poly.pdbx_strand_id
1 'polypeptide(L)'
;NTYLGFYLSSSYNNTLIENLAIENLNGFTLSYSDLNTFTNNTANNNDQHGFRLLYSHYNNIIENSASYNQKYGIYLEESTFNVITGNILEDNGLGAIYEKFTDDTDYPDVFLIAAIIFIIALLSIILIKLVFFIKRKNIKFFIPKLSLKKRKE
;
A
#
# COMPACT_ATOMS: atom_id res chain seq x y z
N ASN A 1 14.50 -0.06 29.20
CA ASN A 1 15.84 0.30 28.68
C ASN A 1 15.65 1.05 27.36
N THR A 2 16.22 2.24 27.14
CA THR A 2 15.91 3.04 25.92
C THR A 2 16.74 2.67 24.69
N TYR A 3 17.73 1.78 24.82
CA TYR A 3 18.62 1.41 23.72
C TYR A 3 17.99 0.34 22.82
N LEU A 4 18.35 0.37 21.53
CA LEU A 4 18.09 -0.72 20.59
C LEU A 4 19.16 -1.79 20.79
N GLY A 5 18.81 -3.08 20.66
CA GLY A 5 19.78 -4.17 20.71
C GLY A 5 20.71 -4.16 19.49
N PHE A 6 20.15 -4.48 18.32
CA PHE A 6 20.83 -4.38 17.03
C PHE A 6 20.05 -3.47 16.08
N TYR A 7 20.77 -2.57 15.42
CA TYR A 7 20.18 -1.64 14.47
C TYR A 7 20.88 -1.73 13.11
N LEU A 8 20.13 -2.14 12.09
CA LEU A 8 20.54 -2.13 10.69
C LEU A 8 19.85 -0.95 10.00
N SER A 9 20.66 -0.09 9.39
CA SER A 9 20.19 1.10 8.67
C SER A 9 20.76 1.08 7.26
N SER A 10 19.90 1.14 6.25
CA SER A 10 20.31 1.14 4.84
C SER A 10 21.30 0.02 4.50
N SER A 11 21.07 -1.16 5.09
CA SER A 11 22.00 -2.28 5.08
C SER A 11 21.39 -3.47 4.33
N TYR A 12 22.19 -4.09 3.47
CA TYR A 12 21.71 -5.10 2.53
C TYR A 12 22.51 -6.39 2.63
N ASN A 13 21.86 -7.53 2.45
CA ASN A 13 22.50 -8.84 2.32
C ASN A 13 23.40 -9.24 3.51
N ASN A 14 22.97 -8.91 4.73
CA ASN A 14 23.65 -9.33 5.96
C ASN A 14 23.06 -10.62 6.50
N THR A 15 23.87 -11.35 7.25
CA THR A 15 23.46 -12.59 7.94
C THR A 15 23.75 -12.45 9.43
N LEU A 16 22.71 -12.60 10.24
CA LEU A 16 22.78 -12.57 11.70
C LEU A 16 22.29 -13.91 12.23
N ILE A 17 23.19 -14.65 12.86
CA ILE A 17 22.94 -16.00 13.38
C ILE A 17 23.24 -16.02 14.88
N GLU A 18 22.34 -16.61 15.68
CA GLU A 18 22.58 -16.90 17.11
C GLU A 18 22.93 -15.66 17.98
N ASN A 19 22.37 -14.49 17.65
CA ASN A 19 22.56 -13.27 18.44
C ASN A 19 21.51 -13.11 19.54
N LEU A 20 21.90 -12.44 20.63
CA LEU A 20 21.03 -12.16 21.78
C LEU A 20 20.72 -10.66 21.86
N ALA A 21 19.43 -10.31 21.76
CA ALA A 21 18.91 -8.94 21.83
C ALA A 21 17.75 -8.87 22.85
N ILE A 22 18.09 -9.08 24.13
CA ILE A 22 17.13 -9.16 25.25
C ILE A 22 17.11 -7.88 26.09
N GLU A 23 15.96 -7.56 26.70
CA GLU A 23 15.80 -6.42 27.63
C GLU A 23 16.19 -5.04 27.05
N ASN A 24 15.93 -4.85 25.75
CA ASN A 24 16.11 -3.59 25.04
C ASN A 24 14.77 -2.89 24.77
N LEU A 25 14.80 -1.69 24.17
CA LEU A 25 13.58 -1.07 23.64
C LEU A 25 12.99 -1.92 22.51
N ASN A 26 13.85 -2.26 21.53
CA ASN A 26 13.58 -3.24 20.49
C ASN A 26 14.78 -4.17 20.39
N GLY A 27 14.56 -5.46 20.14
CA GLY A 27 15.64 -6.43 19.97
C GLY A 27 16.44 -6.15 18.69
N PHE A 28 15.86 -6.44 17.54
CA PHE A 28 16.42 -6.17 16.22
C PHE A 28 15.57 -5.11 15.50
N THR A 29 16.19 -4.03 15.04
CA THR A 29 15.52 -2.98 14.26
C THR A 29 16.17 -2.85 12.88
N LEU A 30 15.35 -2.92 11.84
CA LEU A 30 15.72 -2.70 10.45
C LEU A 30 15.03 -1.44 9.93
N SER A 31 15.80 -0.57 9.30
CA SER A 31 15.31 0.64 8.64
C SER A 31 15.90 0.70 7.23
N TYR A 32 15.04 0.68 6.20
CA TYR A 32 15.44 0.67 4.79
C TYR A 32 16.49 -0.42 4.49
N SER A 33 16.33 -1.61 5.08
CA SER A 33 17.34 -2.66 5.06
C SER A 33 16.78 -3.95 4.49
N ASP A 34 17.15 -4.25 3.25
CA ASP A 34 16.57 -5.35 2.49
C ASP A 34 17.48 -6.57 2.42
N LEU A 35 16.91 -7.73 2.09
CA LEU A 35 17.66 -8.95 1.78
C LEU A 35 18.54 -9.48 2.93
N ASN A 36 18.21 -9.18 4.18
CA ASN A 36 18.95 -9.69 5.35
C ASN A 36 18.35 -11.01 5.85
N THR A 37 19.20 -11.86 6.43
CA THR A 37 18.80 -13.14 7.02
C THR A 37 19.09 -13.17 8.51
N PHE A 38 18.06 -13.49 9.30
CA PHE A 38 18.10 -13.66 10.75
C PHE A 38 17.72 -15.11 11.07
N THR A 39 18.65 -15.88 11.61
CA THR A 39 18.44 -17.29 11.96
C THR A 39 18.83 -17.57 13.41
N ASN A 40 17.98 -18.28 14.16
CA ASN A 40 18.27 -18.69 15.55
C ASN A 40 18.63 -17.54 16.51
N ASN A 41 18.17 -16.32 16.26
CA ASN A 41 18.39 -15.21 17.18
C ASN A 41 17.33 -15.18 18.30
N THR A 42 17.68 -14.58 19.43
CA THR A 42 16.79 -14.40 20.58
C THR A 42 16.54 -12.93 20.84
N ALA A 43 15.28 -12.50 20.75
CA ALA A 43 14.79 -11.14 20.93
C ALA A 43 13.63 -11.09 21.94
N ASN A 44 13.87 -11.62 23.14
CA ASN A 44 12.86 -11.76 24.18
C ASN A 44 12.88 -10.59 25.18
N ASN A 45 11.76 -10.37 25.87
CA ASN A 45 11.64 -9.41 26.97
C ASN A 45 12.01 -7.97 26.61
N ASN A 46 11.75 -7.52 25.37
CA ASN A 46 11.96 -6.13 24.97
C ASN A 46 10.74 -5.25 25.30
N ASP A 47 10.99 -3.97 25.60
CA ASP A 47 9.97 -2.99 26.00
C ASP A 47 8.97 -2.66 24.88
N GLN A 48 9.26 -3.05 23.64
CA GLN A 48 8.33 -2.92 22.51
C GLN A 48 8.30 -4.17 21.65
N HIS A 49 9.29 -4.34 20.78
CA HIS A 49 9.28 -5.37 19.75
C HIS A 49 10.50 -6.27 19.81
N GLY A 50 10.33 -7.56 19.51
CA GLY A 50 11.47 -8.45 19.28
C GLY A 50 12.19 -8.06 17.99
N PHE A 51 11.45 -8.07 16.87
CA PHE A 51 11.89 -7.56 15.58
C PHE A 51 11.02 -6.40 15.12
N ARG A 52 11.63 -5.32 14.65
CA ARG A 52 10.96 -4.14 14.08
C ARG A 52 11.52 -3.84 12.70
N LEU A 53 10.72 -4.01 11.66
CA LEU A 53 11.07 -3.74 10.27
C LEU A 53 10.33 -2.50 9.78
N LEU A 54 11.08 -1.53 9.28
CA LEU A 54 10.56 -0.28 8.71
C LEU A 54 11.08 -0.15 7.28
N TYR A 55 10.19 -0.10 6.30
CA TYR A 55 10.55 0.02 4.88
C TYR A 55 11.61 -1.00 4.46
N SER A 56 11.51 -2.24 4.97
CA SER A 56 12.56 -3.27 4.87
C SER A 56 11.98 -4.53 4.26
N HIS A 57 12.44 -4.86 3.06
CA HIS A 57 11.83 -5.84 2.18
C HIS A 57 12.69 -7.09 2.01
N TYR A 58 12.07 -8.20 1.61
CA TYR A 58 12.79 -9.42 1.23
C TYR A 58 13.75 -9.98 2.30
N ASN A 59 13.47 -9.75 3.58
CA ASN A 59 14.25 -10.31 4.68
C ASN A 59 13.71 -11.69 5.08
N ASN A 60 14.63 -12.54 5.54
CA ASN A 60 14.32 -13.87 6.06
C ASN A 60 14.47 -13.85 7.59
N ILE A 61 13.37 -14.04 8.31
CA ILE A 61 13.33 -14.16 9.77
C ILE A 61 12.94 -15.61 10.08
N ILE A 62 13.94 -16.46 10.32
CA ILE A 62 13.80 -17.92 10.36
C ILE A 62 14.21 -18.45 11.75
N GLU A 63 13.37 -19.27 12.38
CA GLU A 63 13.74 -20.00 13.62
C GLU A 63 14.23 -19.10 14.77
N ASN A 64 13.74 -17.86 14.87
CA ASN A 64 14.07 -16.95 15.96
C ASN A 64 13.08 -17.08 17.12
N SER A 65 13.53 -16.72 18.32
CA SER A 65 12.66 -16.51 19.49
C SER A 65 12.42 -15.02 19.69
N ALA A 66 11.17 -14.58 19.72
CA ALA A 66 10.79 -13.21 20.06
C ALA A 66 9.53 -13.21 20.92
N SER A 67 9.68 -13.71 22.15
CA SER A 67 8.61 -13.89 23.14
C SER A 67 8.69 -12.84 24.26
N TYR A 68 7.58 -12.65 24.98
CA TYR A 68 7.51 -11.77 26.15
C TYR A 68 7.84 -10.29 25.87
N ASN A 69 7.70 -9.82 24.63
CA ASN A 69 7.86 -8.41 24.32
C ASN A 69 6.57 -7.64 24.65
N GLN A 70 6.67 -6.40 25.15
CA GLN A 70 5.49 -5.68 25.63
C GLN A 70 4.47 -5.34 24.53
N LYS A 71 4.90 -5.29 23.26
CA LYS A 71 4.02 -5.09 22.11
C LYS A 71 3.98 -6.33 21.22
N TYR A 72 4.87 -6.41 20.23
CA TYR A 72 4.79 -7.46 19.20
C TYR A 72 6.06 -8.29 19.15
N GLY A 73 5.96 -9.58 18.85
CA GLY A 73 7.12 -10.39 18.54
C GLY A 73 7.83 -9.85 17.30
N ILE A 74 7.06 -9.64 16.22
CA ILE A 74 7.52 -9.02 14.97
C ILE A 74 6.57 -7.90 14.56
N TYR A 75 7.10 -6.70 14.33
CA TYR A 75 6.38 -5.56 13.79
C TYR A 75 6.95 -5.20 12.41
N LEU A 76 6.07 -5.06 11.43
CA LEU A 76 6.41 -4.68 10.05
C LEU A 76 5.62 -3.43 9.68
N GLU A 77 6.32 -2.40 9.19
CA GLU A 77 5.71 -1.21 8.61
C GLU A 77 6.31 -0.98 7.24
N GLU A 78 5.46 -0.90 6.21
CA GLU A 78 5.88 -0.77 4.81
C GLU A 78 6.95 -1.79 4.40
N SER A 79 6.86 -3.02 4.94
CA SER A 79 7.92 -4.02 4.84
C SER A 79 7.38 -5.29 4.18
N THR A 80 7.33 -5.26 2.85
CA THR A 80 6.75 -6.33 2.02
C THR A 80 7.74 -7.45 1.70
N PHE A 81 7.21 -8.61 1.31
CA PHE A 81 7.97 -9.78 0.83
C PHE A 81 8.97 -10.39 1.84
N ASN A 82 8.73 -10.22 3.14
CA ASN A 82 9.54 -10.87 4.17
C ASN A 82 9.07 -12.32 4.39
N VAL A 83 10.01 -13.23 4.60
CA VAL A 83 9.73 -14.63 4.95
C VAL A 83 9.88 -14.79 6.46
N ILE A 84 8.77 -15.08 7.14
CA ILE A 84 8.73 -15.28 8.59
C ILE A 84 8.30 -16.73 8.85
N THR A 85 9.24 -17.61 9.20
CA THR A 85 8.95 -19.05 9.37
C THR A 85 9.70 -19.65 10.55
N GLY A 86 9.08 -20.62 11.23
CA GLY A 86 9.70 -21.36 12.34
C GLY A 86 9.97 -20.54 13.60
N ASN A 87 9.48 -19.30 13.71
CA ASN A 87 9.75 -18.44 14.87
C ASN A 87 8.83 -18.77 16.06
N ILE A 88 9.37 -18.64 17.27
CA ILE A 88 8.64 -18.76 18.54
C ILE A 88 8.29 -17.34 19.01
N LEU A 89 6.99 -17.00 19.02
CA LEU A 89 6.48 -15.63 19.23
C LEU A 89 5.44 -15.56 20.37
N GLU A 90 5.73 -16.22 21.47
CA GLU A 90 4.79 -16.46 22.58
C GLU A 90 4.68 -15.26 23.53
N ASP A 91 3.51 -15.08 24.15
CA ASP A 91 3.29 -14.12 25.25
C ASP A 91 3.70 -12.67 24.96
N ASN A 92 3.57 -12.22 23.71
CA ASN A 92 3.77 -10.82 23.32
C ASN A 92 2.50 -9.99 23.59
N GLY A 93 2.66 -8.82 24.21
CA GLY A 93 1.55 -8.10 24.85
C GLY A 93 0.40 -7.65 23.94
N LEU A 94 0.69 -7.26 22.70
CA LEU A 94 -0.30 -6.88 21.69
C LEU A 94 -0.49 -7.94 20.59
N GLY A 95 0.44 -8.88 20.43
CA GLY A 95 0.32 -10.00 19.50
C GLY A 95 1.64 -10.54 18.97
N ALA A 96 1.59 -11.66 18.25
CA ALA A 96 2.79 -12.29 17.69
C ALA A 96 3.41 -11.47 16.54
N ILE A 97 2.60 -11.12 15.53
CA ILE A 97 3.01 -10.38 14.33
C ILE A 97 2.00 -9.26 14.07
N TYR A 98 2.49 -8.07 13.72
CA TYR A 98 1.67 -6.97 13.23
C TYR A 98 2.27 -6.39 11.95
N GLU A 99 1.47 -6.30 10.91
CA GLU A 99 1.82 -5.73 9.61
C GLU A 99 1.00 -4.46 9.35
N LYS A 100 1.70 -3.35 9.09
CA LYS A 100 1.11 -2.07 8.75
C LYS A 100 1.50 -1.69 7.33
N PHE A 101 0.50 -1.58 6.48
CA PHE A 101 0.59 -0.90 5.19
C PHE A 101 -0.10 0.47 5.32
N THR A 102 0.57 1.53 4.92
CA THR A 102 -0.08 2.80 4.58
C THR A 102 -0.92 2.52 3.35
N ASP A 103 -2.24 2.54 3.53
CA ASP A 103 -3.17 2.37 2.42
C ASP A 103 -2.80 3.30 1.27
N ASP A 104 -2.69 2.73 0.07
CA ASP A 104 -2.50 3.42 -1.22
C ASP A 104 -3.77 4.21 -1.63
N THR A 105 -4.45 4.81 -0.65
CA THR A 105 -5.72 5.54 -0.79
C THR A 105 -5.59 6.92 -1.45
N ASP A 106 -4.42 7.26 -2.01
CA ASP A 106 -4.30 8.41 -2.91
C ASP A 106 -4.72 8.06 -4.36
N TYR A 107 -5.02 6.79 -4.65
CA TYR A 107 -5.74 6.43 -5.86
C TYR A 107 -7.25 6.63 -5.64
N PRO A 108 -7.95 7.38 -6.52
CA PRO A 108 -9.40 7.43 -6.45
C PRO A 108 -9.91 6.00 -6.57
N ASP A 109 -10.71 5.58 -5.58
CA ASP A 109 -11.26 4.24 -5.46
C ASP A 109 -11.50 3.63 -6.84
N VAL A 110 -11.01 2.43 -7.11
CA VAL A 110 -11.21 1.76 -8.41
C VAL A 110 -12.70 1.77 -8.79
N PHE A 111 -13.59 1.76 -7.81
CA PHE A 111 -15.03 1.98 -7.94
C PHE A 111 -15.42 3.37 -8.46
N LEU A 112 -14.79 4.44 -7.98
CA LEU A 112 -14.98 5.81 -8.48
C LEU A 112 -14.48 5.95 -9.92
N ILE A 113 -13.31 5.40 -10.25
CA ILE A 113 -12.80 5.39 -11.63
C ILE A 113 -13.77 4.63 -12.54
N ALA A 114 -14.21 3.43 -12.14
CA ALA A 114 -15.17 2.64 -12.88
C ALA A 114 -16.52 3.35 -13.06
N ALA A 115 -17.00 4.05 -12.03
CA ALA A 115 -18.22 4.86 -12.10
C ALA A 115 -18.10 6.01 -13.10
N ILE A 116 -16.95 6.72 -13.13
CA ILE A 116 -16.68 7.79 -14.11
C ILE A 116 -16.69 7.23 -15.53
N ILE A 117 -16.00 6.11 -15.78
CA ILE A 117 -15.98 5.45 -17.09
C ILE A 117 -17.39 5.04 -17.52
N PHE A 118 -18.18 4.48 -16.61
CA PHE A 118 -19.56 4.07 -16.87
C PHE A 118 -20.46 5.25 -17.23
N ILE A 119 -20.34 6.38 -16.53
CA ILE A 119 -21.08 7.61 -16.83
C ILE A 119 -20.70 8.15 -18.21
N ILE A 120 -19.41 8.19 -18.54
CA ILE A 120 -18.94 8.62 -19.87
C ILE A 120 -19.52 7.72 -20.97
N ALA A 121 -19.55 6.40 -20.76
CA ALA A 121 -20.14 5.45 -21.69
C ALA A 121 -21.66 5.70 -21.89
N LEU A 122 -22.41 5.91 -20.82
CA LEU A 122 -23.84 6.26 -20.89
C LEU A 122 -24.09 7.56 -21.66
N LEU A 123 -23.32 8.61 -21.38
CA LEU A 123 -23.41 9.89 -22.07
C LEU A 123 -23.08 9.74 -23.57
N SER A 124 -22.09 8.91 -23.92
CA SER A 124 -21.74 8.64 -25.31
C SER A 124 -22.89 7.96 -26.08
N ILE A 125 -23.60 7.00 -25.45
CA ILE A 125 -24.75 6.32 -26.05
C ILE A 125 -25.89 7.30 -26.29
N ILE A 126 -26.17 8.18 -25.31
CA ILE A 126 -27.19 9.22 -25.43
C ILE A 126 -26.85 10.17 -26.59
N LEU A 127 -25.60 10.61 -26.69
CA LEU A 127 -25.13 11.49 -27.77
C LEU A 127 -25.27 10.82 -29.14
N ILE A 128 -24.87 9.55 -29.28
CA ILE A 128 -25.03 8.79 -30.53
C ILE A 128 -26.50 8.72 -30.94
N LYS A 129 -27.41 8.41 -29.99
CA LYS A 129 -28.86 8.40 -30.26
C LYS A 129 -29.39 9.76 -30.68
N LEU A 130 -28.93 10.84 -30.04
CA LEU A 130 -29.33 12.21 -30.37
C LEU A 130 -28.90 12.59 -31.80
N VAL A 131 -27.65 12.28 -32.18
CA VAL A 131 -27.14 12.51 -33.54
C VAL A 131 -27.97 11.75 -34.57
N PHE A 132 -28.30 10.48 -34.31
CA PHE A 132 -29.13 9.68 -35.21
C PHE A 132 -30.55 10.24 -35.32
N PHE A 133 -31.15 10.70 -34.21
CA PHE A 133 -32.46 11.33 -34.20
C PHE A 133 -32.50 12.62 -35.03
N ILE A 134 -31.49 13.49 -34.88
CA ILE A 134 -31.36 14.73 -35.67
C ILE A 134 -31.23 14.41 -37.17
N LYS A 135 -30.36 13.45 -37.53
CA LYS A 135 -30.21 12.99 -38.92
C LYS A 135 -31.52 12.44 -39.48
N ARG A 136 -32.24 11.62 -38.71
CA ARG A 136 -33.53 11.01 -39.12
C ARG A 136 -34.63 12.05 -39.34
N LYS A 137 -34.65 13.14 -38.56
CA LYS A 137 -35.68 14.18 -38.68
C LYS A 137 -35.50 15.15 -39.85
N ASN A 138 -34.42 15.07 -40.64
CA ASN A 138 -34.21 15.93 -41.83
C ASN A 138 -34.52 17.42 -41.54
N ILE A 139 -34.12 17.94 -40.38
CA ILE A 139 -34.37 19.34 -40.01
C ILE A 139 -33.52 20.22 -40.94
N LYS A 140 -34.09 20.62 -42.08
CA LYS A 140 -33.57 21.70 -42.92
C LYS A 140 -33.82 23.00 -42.16
N PHE A 141 -32.74 23.71 -41.81
CA PHE A 141 -32.87 25.09 -41.35
C PHE A 141 -33.60 25.89 -42.43
N PHE A 142 -34.84 26.31 -42.14
CA PHE A 142 -35.60 27.19 -43.03
C PHE A 142 -35.00 28.59 -42.92
N ILE A 143 -34.12 28.94 -43.87
CA ILE A 143 -33.68 30.33 -44.05
C ILE A 143 -34.71 30.98 -44.99
N PRO A 144 -35.56 31.92 -44.52
CA PRO A 144 -36.48 32.60 -45.40
C PRO A 144 -35.69 33.43 -46.42
N LYS A 145 -35.88 33.17 -47.72
CA LYS A 145 -35.35 34.07 -48.76
C LYS A 145 -36.06 35.42 -48.62
N LEU A 146 -35.33 36.45 -48.19
CA LEU A 146 -35.80 37.83 -48.31
C LEU A 146 -35.99 38.14 -49.79
N SER A 147 -37.25 38.27 -50.24
CA SER A 147 -37.55 38.86 -51.54
C SER A 147 -37.29 40.37 -51.44
N LEU A 148 -36.20 40.84 -52.02
CA LEU A 148 -35.98 42.26 -52.28
C LEU A 148 -37.04 42.74 -53.27
N LYS A 149 -38.09 43.40 -52.78
CA LYS A 149 -38.96 44.24 -53.63
C LYS A 149 -38.09 45.37 -54.16
N LYS A 150 -37.72 45.30 -55.44
CA LYS A 150 -37.21 46.47 -56.18
C LYS A 150 -38.31 47.55 -56.12
N ARG A 151 -38.04 48.66 -55.41
CA ARG A 151 -38.80 49.90 -55.61
C ARG A 151 -38.56 50.33 -57.05
N LYS A 152 -39.63 50.44 -57.83
CA LYS A 152 -39.62 51.24 -59.05
C LYS A 152 -39.58 52.71 -58.63
N GLU A 153 -38.85 53.47 -59.45
CA GLU A 153 -38.53 54.90 -59.38
C GLU A 153 -39.71 55.78 -58.99
#